data_AF-A0A0M6X1A6-F1
#
_entry.id   AF-A0A0M6X1A6-F1
#
_cell.length_a   1.000
_cell.length_b   1.000
_cell.length_c   1.000
_cell.angle_alpha   90.00
_cell.angle_beta   90.00
_cell.angle_gamma   90.00
#
_symmetry.space_group_name_H-M   'P 1'
#
loop_
_entity.id
_entity.type
_entity.pdbx_description
1 polymer ?
#
loop_
_entity_poly.entity_id
_entity_poly.type
_entity_poly.pdbx_seq_one_letter_code
_entity_poly.pdbx_strand_id
1 'polypeptide(L)'
;MSGWYELVTMVGFLYCNKLFEYERSYREKGLSLKQIYHRRLKDQKPGIEAFLSWLDQLHPESGDRLIKAINYSNGCRPFMMNYLKDGACSLSNNLSENSIRPLVVGRKNWLFCDAPAGADASMKIYSMIETAKANELDPLKYLSFLLEHRPGAEMSEEELEQFAPWSELTQKTCK
;
A
#
# COMPACT_ATOMS: atom_id res chain seq x y z
N MET A 1 28.20 4.99 -25.28
CA MET A 1 27.51 5.59 -24.13
C MET A 1 26.34 4.74 -23.60
N SER A 2 25.60 3.97 -24.41
CA SER A 2 24.43 3.18 -23.94
C SER A 2 24.74 2.07 -22.92
N GLY A 3 25.83 1.31 -23.10
CA GLY A 3 26.10 0.11 -22.29
C GLY A 3 26.36 0.36 -20.80
N TRP A 4 26.88 1.54 -20.42
CA TRP A 4 27.05 1.89 -19.00
C TRP A 4 25.70 2.13 -18.32
N TYR A 5 24.79 2.85 -18.97
CA TYR A 5 23.44 3.08 -18.45
C TYR A 5 22.66 1.79 -18.28
N GLU A 6 22.74 0.89 -19.26
CA GLU A 6 22.12 -0.44 -19.21
C GLU A 6 22.66 -1.28 -18.04
N LEU A 7 23.96 -1.21 -17.78
CA LEU A 7 24.56 -1.90 -16.65
C LEU A 7 24.08 -1.33 -15.31
N VAL A 8 24.03 0.00 -15.17
CA VAL A 8 23.54 0.66 -13.94
C VAL A 8 22.07 0.34 -13.67
N THR A 9 21.22 0.41 -14.69
CA THR A 9 19.79 0.07 -14.53
C THR A 9 19.59 -1.39 -14.20
N MET A 10 20.38 -2.29 -14.82
CA MET A 10 20.36 -3.72 -14.50
C MET A 10 20.77 -3.97 -13.04
N VAL A 11 21.83 -3.33 -12.54
CA VAL A 11 22.24 -3.50 -11.14
C VAL A 11 21.15 -3.02 -10.18
N GLY A 12 20.54 -1.85 -10.43
CA GLY A 12 19.42 -1.36 -9.63
C GLY A 12 18.23 -2.32 -9.63
N PHE A 13 17.88 -2.87 -10.80
CA PHE A 13 16.82 -3.88 -10.92
C PHE A 13 17.11 -5.15 -10.12
N LEU A 14 18.36 -5.63 -10.12
CA LEU A 14 18.77 -6.81 -9.37
C LEU A 14 18.63 -6.60 -7.85
N TYR A 15 18.99 -5.41 -7.33
CA TYR A 15 18.74 -5.08 -5.92
C TYR A 15 17.25 -5.18 -5.57
N CYS A 16 16.38 -4.56 -6.37
CA CYS A 16 14.93 -4.60 -6.15
C CYS A 16 14.39 -6.04 -6.21
N ASN A 17 14.77 -6.81 -7.24
CA ASN A 17 14.35 -8.20 -7.38
C ASN A 17 14.76 -9.04 -6.18
N LYS A 18 15.95 -8.81 -5.64
CA LYS A 18 16.44 -9.58 -4.50
C LYS A 18 15.53 -9.45 -3.28
N LEU A 19 14.99 -8.26 -3.03
CA LEU A 19 14.03 -8.02 -1.96
C LEU A 19 12.72 -8.83 -2.19
N PHE A 20 12.21 -8.84 -3.42
CA PHE A 20 11.01 -9.62 -3.76
C PHE A 20 11.22 -11.14 -3.71
N GLU A 21 12.42 -11.63 -4.03
CA GLU A 21 12.78 -13.04 -3.85
C GLU A 21 12.69 -13.46 -2.38
N TYR A 22 13.22 -12.63 -1.47
CA TYR A 22 13.10 -12.89 -0.04
C TYR A 22 11.63 -12.94 0.42
N GLU A 23 10.83 -11.93 0.04
CA GLU A 23 9.39 -11.90 0.36
C GLU A 23 8.65 -13.13 -0.18
N ARG A 24 9.00 -13.59 -1.40
CA ARG A 24 8.45 -14.83 -1.96
C ARG A 24 8.81 -16.05 -1.12
N SER A 25 10.08 -16.21 -0.76
CA SER A 25 10.55 -17.31 0.11
C SER A 25 9.87 -17.29 1.47
N TYR A 26 9.59 -16.11 2.06
CA TYR A 26 8.88 -16.04 3.34
C TYR A 26 7.44 -16.55 3.22
N ARG A 27 6.74 -16.18 2.15
CA ARG A 27 5.38 -16.65 1.87
C ARG A 27 5.33 -18.16 1.62
N GLU A 28 6.24 -18.69 0.79
CA GLU A 28 6.33 -20.12 0.50
C GLU A 28 6.60 -20.97 1.76
N LYS A 29 7.34 -20.41 2.72
CA LYS A 29 7.62 -21.05 4.02
C LYS A 29 6.51 -20.85 5.06
N GLY A 30 5.47 -20.09 4.75
CA GLY A 30 4.39 -19.79 5.69
C GLY A 30 4.85 -19.08 6.96
N LEU A 31 5.83 -18.18 6.87
CA LEU A 31 6.36 -17.49 8.05
C LEU A 31 5.30 -16.58 8.69
N SER A 32 5.25 -16.57 10.02
CA SER A 32 4.45 -15.62 10.78
C SER A 32 4.99 -14.18 10.66
N LEU A 33 4.16 -13.18 10.95
CA LEU A 33 4.57 -11.76 10.91
C LEU A 33 5.79 -11.46 11.78
N LYS A 34 5.85 -12.08 12.97
CA LYS A 34 7.03 -11.97 13.86
C LYS A 34 8.28 -12.58 13.22
N GLN A 35 8.18 -13.72 12.55
CA GLN A 35 9.31 -14.33 11.85
C GLN A 35 9.74 -13.47 10.65
N ILE A 36 8.80 -12.94 9.88
CA ILE A 36 9.05 -12.03 8.75
C ILE A 36 9.84 -10.81 9.22
N TYR A 37 9.42 -10.16 10.31
CA TYR A 37 10.15 -9.04 10.91
C TYR A 37 11.63 -9.37 11.16
N HIS A 38 11.91 -10.48 11.86
CA HIS A 38 13.29 -10.88 12.15
C HIS A 38 14.08 -11.26 10.89
N ARG A 39 13.44 -11.95 9.93
CA ARG A 39 14.08 -12.30 8.65
C ARG A 39 14.38 -11.07 7.81
N ARG A 40 13.48 -10.08 7.75
CA ARG A 40 13.70 -8.80 7.06
C ARG A 40 14.91 -8.05 7.61
N LEU A 41 15.06 -7.97 8.93
CA LEU A 41 16.23 -7.35 9.55
C LEU A 41 17.54 -8.08 9.26
N LYS A 42 17.49 -9.42 9.11
CA LYS A 42 18.67 -10.24 8.81
C LYS A 42 19.03 -10.25 7.33
N ASP A 43 18.05 -10.37 6.45
CA ASP A 43 18.24 -10.67 5.04
C ASP A 43 18.11 -9.42 4.15
N GLN A 44 17.12 -8.55 4.42
CA GLN A 44 16.77 -7.43 3.55
C GLN A 44 17.43 -6.12 3.96
N LYS A 45 17.53 -5.84 5.28
CA LYS A 45 18.19 -4.61 5.77
C LYS A 45 19.62 -4.46 5.20
N PRO A 46 20.50 -5.47 5.22
CA PRO A 46 21.83 -5.35 4.61
C PRO A 46 21.76 -5.13 3.09
N GLY A 47 20.76 -5.70 2.42
CA GLY A 47 20.54 -5.51 0.98
C GLY A 47 20.16 -4.07 0.62
N ILE A 48 19.32 -3.43 1.44
CA ILE A 48 18.97 -2.02 1.26
C ILE A 48 20.17 -1.13 1.59
N GLU A 49 20.91 -1.42 2.66
CA GLU A 49 22.14 -0.68 3.00
C GLU A 49 23.17 -0.77 1.87
N ALA A 50 23.35 -1.95 1.28
CA ALA A 50 24.23 -2.14 0.12
C ALA A 50 23.73 -1.37 -1.12
N PHE A 51 22.42 -1.39 -1.39
CA PHE A 51 21.82 -0.60 -2.48
C PHE A 51 22.08 0.89 -2.29
N LEU A 52 21.89 1.41 -1.08
CA LEU A 52 22.12 2.83 -0.75
C LEU A 52 23.60 3.21 -0.91
N SER A 53 24.50 2.37 -0.42
CA SER A 53 25.95 2.58 -0.58
C SER A 53 26.37 2.53 -2.05
N TRP A 54 25.79 1.64 -2.85
CA TRP A 54 26.01 1.60 -4.29
C TRP A 54 25.46 2.85 -4.98
N LEU A 55 24.27 3.30 -4.59
CA LEU A 55 23.64 4.51 -5.13
C LEU A 55 24.49 5.77 -4.85
N ASP A 56 25.17 5.84 -3.70
CA ASP A 56 26.09 6.93 -3.34
C ASP A 56 27.35 6.99 -4.23
N GLN A 57 27.69 5.90 -4.92
CA GLN A 57 28.83 5.86 -5.83
C GLN A 57 28.48 6.37 -7.25
N LEU A 58 27.18 6.50 -7.56
CA LEU A 58 26.72 6.88 -8.89
C LEU A 58 26.75 8.39 -9.09
N HIS A 59 27.59 8.84 -10.02
CA HIS A 59 27.73 10.24 -10.40
C HIS A 59 27.59 10.40 -11.92
N PRO A 60 26.40 10.14 -12.51
CA PRO A 60 26.20 10.30 -13.94
C PRO A 60 26.29 11.77 -14.38
N GLU A 61 27.12 12.05 -15.38
CA GLU A 61 27.24 13.38 -16.01
C GLU A 61 26.19 13.64 -17.10
N SER A 62 25.48 12.60 -17.55
CA SER A 62 24.42 12.68 -18.55
C SER A 62 23.31 11.65 -18.27
N GLY A 63 22.23 11.67 -19.06
CA GLY A 63 21.12 10.72 -18.91
C GLY A 63 20.05 11.19 -17.92
N ASP A 64 19.21 12.12 -18.39
CA ASP A 64 18.16 12.79 -17.61
C ASP A 64 17.25 11.81 -16.84
N ARG A 65 16.87 10.69 -17.47
CA ARG A 65 16.05 9.65 -16.81
C ARG A 65 16.77 8.93 -15.66
N LEU A 66 18.07 8.64 -15.81
CA LEU A 66 18.86 8.00 -14.75
C LEU A 66 19.08 8.97 -13.59
N ILE A 67 19.46 10.21 -13.89
CA ILE A 67 19.61 11.28 -12.89
C ILE A 67 18.30 11.46 -12.12
N LYS A 68 17.16 11.51 -12.82
CA LYS A 68 15.84 11.59 -12.20
C LYS A 68 15.55 10.39 -11.28
N ALA A 69 15.88 9.17 -11.69
CA ALA A 69 15.68 7.97 -10.88
C ALA A 69 16.57 7.94 -9.62
N ILE A 70 17.83 8.37 -9.73
CA ILE A 70 18.75 8.50 -8.60
C ILE A 70 18.24 9.56 -7.62
N ASN A 71 17.87 10.74 -8.12
CA ASN A 71 17.32 11.82 -7.28
C ASN A 71 16.04 11.41 -6.57
N TYR A 72 15.14 10.71 -7.27
CA TYR A 72 13.93 10.15 -6.68
C TYR A 72 14.26 9.15 -5.56
N SER A 73 15.17 8.21 -5.84
CA SER A 73 15.61 7.22 -4.85
C SER A 73 16.25 7.89 -3.63
N ASN A 74 17.06 8.93 -3.84
CA ASN A 74 17.66 9.73 -2.78
C ASN A 74 16.61 10.44 -1.91
N GLY A 75 15.56 11.02 -2.51
CA GLY A 75 14.44 11.60 -1.79
C GLY A 75 13.64 10.57 -0.97
N CYS A 76 13.60 9.32 -1.41
CA CYS A 76 12.91 8.23 -0.72
C CYS A 76 13.74 7.57 0.42
N ARG A 77 15.04 7.85 0.51
CA ARG A 77 15.95 7.21 1.50
C ARG A 77 15.43 7.20 2.94
N PRO A 78 14.85 8.30 3.49
CA PRO A 78 14.35 8.30 4.86
C PRO A 78 13.25 7.26 5.12
N PHE A 79 12.57 6.80 4.06
CA PHE A 79 11.41 5.93 4.15
C PHE A 79 11.69 4.48 3.72
N MET A 80 12.80 4.20 3.03
CA MET A 80 13.09 2.88 2.46
C MET A 80 13.12 1.74 3.49
N MET A 81 13.46 2.04 4.74
CA MET A 81 13.51 1.06 5.84
C MET A 81 12.18 0.93 6.60
N ASN A 82 11.15 1.73 6.30
CA ASN A 82 9.95 1.80 7.12
C ASN A 82 9.18 0.48 7.19
N TYR A 83 9.05 -0.23 6.07
CA TYR A 83 8.34 -1.51 6.03
C TYR A 83 9.06 -2.64 6.80
N LEU A 84 10.32 -2.44 7.19
CA LEU A 84 11.05 -3.37 8.05
C LEU A 84 10.65 -3.25 9.53
N LYS A 85 10.00 -2.15 9.92
CA LYS A 85 9.61 -1.87 11.30
C LYS A 85 8.47 -2.77 11.78
N ASP A 86 7.66 -3.28 10.85
CA ASP A 86 6.52 -4.16 11.13
C ASP A 86 6.41 -5.26 10.05
N GLY A 87 6.26 -6.51 10.49
CA GLY A 87 6.05 -7.66 9.61
C GLY A 87 4.73 -7.61 8.84
N ALA A 88 3.74 -6.86 9.32
CA ALA A 88 2.45 -6.65 8.65
C ALA A 88 2.56 -5.69 7.44
N CYS A 89 3.60 -4.84 7.40
CA CYS A 89 3.79 -3.95 6.26
C CYS A 89 4.13 -4.73 4.99
N SER A 90 3.56 -4.30 3.86
CA SER A 90 3.91 -4.79 2.53
C SER A 90 5.14 -4.06 1.97
N LEU A 91 6.02 -4.79 1.28
CA LEU A 91 7.17 -4.21 0.56
C LEU A 91 6.74 -3.29 -0.60
N SER A 92 5.61 -3.59 -1.24
CA SER A 92 5.07 -2.85 -2.38
C SER A 92 3.65 -2.35 -2.11
N ASN A 93 3.27 -1.26 -2.74
CA ASN A 93 1.90 -0.72 -2.75
C ASN A 93 0.96 -1.44 -3.73
N ASN A 94 1.38 -2.54 -4.36
CA ASN A 94 0.57 -3.28 -5.35
C ASN A 94 -0.84 -3.61 -4.87
N LEU A 95 -1.01 -3.99 -3.59
CA LEU A 95 -2.32 -4.25 -3.01
C LEU A 95 -3.20 -3.00 -3.05
N SER A 96 -2.68 -1.87 -2.56
CA SER A 96 -3.38 -0.58 -2.57
C SER A 96 -3.71 -0.11 -4.00
N GLU A 97 -2.76 -0.25 -4.94
CA GLU A 97 -2.99 0.06 -6.35
C GLU A 97 -4.07 -0.82 -6.98
N ASN A 98 -4.10 -2.11 -6.63
CA ASN A 98 -5.13 -3.03 -7.07
C ASN A 98 -6.51 -2.64 -6.51
N SER A 99 -6.58 -2.25 -5.24
CA SER A 99 -7.83 -1.84 -4.58
C SER A 99 -8.41 -0.55 -5.16
N ILE A 100 -7.58 0.43 -5.53
CA ILE A 100 -8.07 1.69 -6.11
C ILE A 100 -8.35 1.59 -7.62
N ARG A 101 -7.78 0.59 -8.32
CA ARG A 101 -7.92 0.46 -9.78
C ARG A 101 -9.37 0.45 -10.28
N PRO A 102 -10.34 -0.25 -9.66
CA PRO A 102 -11.74 -0.21 -10.10
C PRO A 102 -12.32 1.21 -10.12
N LEU A 103 -11.98 2.04 -9.13
CA LEU A 103 -12.38 3.45 -9.09
C LEU A 103 -11.73 4.24 -10.23
N VAL A 104 -10.43 4.06 -10.45
CA VAL A 104 -9.67 4.76 -11.52
C VAL A 104 -10.17 4.40 -12.92
N VAL A 105 -10.59 3.15 -13.13
CA VAL A 105 -11.19 2.71 -14.40
C VAL A 105 -12.64 3.20 -14.50
N GLY A 106 -13.41 3.10 -13.42
CA GLY A 106 -14.81 3.53 -13.34
C GLY A 106 -14.99 5.00 -13.66
N ARG A 107 -14.19 5.90 -13.06
CA ARG A 107 -14.27 7.34 -13.30
C ARG A 107 -14.14 7.74 -14.77
N LYS A 108 -13.42 6.96 -15.59
CA LYS A 108 -13.29 7.22 -17.03
C LYS A 108 -14.62 7.00 -17.77
N ASN A 109 -15.50 6.19 -17.21
CA ASN A 109 -16.80 5.80 -17.78
C ASN A 109 -17.98 6.50 -17.07
N TRP A 110 -17.74 7.28 -16.01
CA TRP A 110 -18.78 7.99 -15.27
C TRP A 110 -18.95 9.40 -15.83
N LEU A 111 -20.09 9.64 -16.48
CA LEU A 111 -20.44 10.88 -17.19
C LEU A 111 -20.39 12.15 -16.31
N PHE A 112 -20.42 12.02 -14.98
CA PHE A 112 -20.59 13.15 -14.05
C PHE A 112 -19.57 13.19 -12.90
N CYS A 113 -18.38 12.63 -13.08
CA CYS A 113 -17.30 12.67 -12.08
C CYS A 113 -16.23 13.73 -12.39
N ASP A 114 -16.61 15.01 -12.31
CA ASP A 114 -15.74 16.15 -12.63
C ASP A 114 -15.73 17.28 -11.56
N ALA A 115 -16.31 17.02 -10.38
CA ALA A 115 -16.35 18.01 -9.30
C ALA A 115 -15.59 17.53 -8.06
N PRO A 116 -14.79 18.39 -7.39
CA PRO A 116 -14.12 18.04 -6.13
C PRO A 116 -15.07 17.52 -5.05
N ALA A 117 -16.28 18.09 -4.95
CA ALA A 117 -17.31 17.63 -4.02
C ALA A 117 -17.80 16.20 -4.34
N GLY A 118 -17.93 15.85 -5.63
CA GLY A 118 -18.29 14.51 -6.06
C GLY A 118 -17.17 13.49 -5.78
N ALA A 119 -15.92 13.91 -5.92
CA ALA A 119 -14.76 13.09 -5.55
C ALA A 119 -14.72 12.81 -4.04
N ASP A 120 -14.94 13.82 -3.20
CA ASP A 120 -15.00 13.67 -1.74
C ASP A 120 -16.12 12.72 -1.29
N ALA A 121 -17.34 12.91 -1.83
CA ALA A 121 -18.47 12.04 -1.55
C ALA A 121 -18.19 10.58 -1.97
N SER A 122 -17.62 10.38 -3.16
CA SER A 122 -17.25 9.05 -3.66
C SER A 122 -16.22 8.39 -2.74
N MET A 123 -15.17 9.12 -2.34
CA MET A 123 -14.11 8.60 -1.47
C MET A 123 -14.66 8.11 -0.12
N LYS A 124 -15.62 8.83 0.48
CA LYS A 124 -16.29 8.39 1.71
C LYS A 124 -17.00 7.05 1.53
N ILE A 125 -17.83 6.93 0.49
CA ILE A 125 -18.58 5.69 0.19
C ILE A 125 -17.62 4.53 -0.09
N TYR A 126 -16.60 4.74 -0.93
CA TYR A 126 -15.62 3.69 -1.23
C TYR A 126 -14.82 3.26 -0.01
N SER A 127 -14.47 4.19 0.88
CA SER A 127 -13.78 3.86 2.13
C SER A 127 -14.66 2.96 3.01
N MET A 128 -15.96 3.25 3.12
CA MET A 128 -16.91 2.40 3.86
C MET A 128 -17.03 1.01 3.23
N ILE A 129 -17.15 0.92 1.90
CA ILE A 129 -17.25 -0.35 1.16
C ILE A 129 -15.98 -1.20 1.34
N GLU A 130 -14.79 -0.62 1.13
CA GLU A 130 -13.53 -1.35 1.23
C GLU A 130 -13.23 -1.75 2.67
N THR A 131 -13.61 -0.93 3.66
CA THR A 131 -13.49 -1.29 5.08
C THR A 131 -14.44 -2.43 5.44
N ALA A 132 -15.68 -2.44 4.92
CA ALA A 132 -16.62 -3.55 5.11
C ALA A 132 -16.07 -4.87 4.54
N LYS A 133 -15.54 -4.83 3.31
CA LYS A 133 -14.89 -6.00 2.68
C LYS A 133 -13.68 -6.50 3.47
N ALA A 134 -12.84 -5.58 3.96
CA ALA A 134 -11.67 -5.91 4.76
C ALA A 134 -12.03 -6.59 6.11
N ASN A 135 -13.26 -6.40 6.59
CA ASN A 135 -13.81 -7.04 7.78
C ASN A 135 -14.78 -8.20 7.45
N GLU A 136 -14.74 -8.70 6.21
CA GLU A 136 -15.54 -9.84 5.75
C GLU A 136 -17.06 -9.64 5.83
N LEU A 137 -17.53 -8.40 5.68
CA LEU A 137 -18.96 -8.07 5.62
C LEU A 137 -19.48 -8.00 4.17
N ASP A 138 -20.77 -8.26 3.99
CA ASP A 138 -21.48 -7.89 2.76
C ASP A 138 -21.61 -6.36 2.69
N PRO A 139 -21.00 -5.69 1.69
CA PRO A 139 -20.99 -4.22 1.64
C PRO A 139 -22.38 -3.60 1.47
N LEU A 140 -23.30 -4.28 0.78
CA LEU A 140 -24.65 -3.77 0.59
C LEU A 140 -25.42 -3.82 1.91
N LYS A 141 -25.36 -4.95 2.62
CA LYS A 141 -25.97 -5.07 3.95
C LYS A 141 -25.41 -4.05 4.93
N TYR A 142 -24.10 -3.85 4.94
CA TYR A 142 -23.47 -2.89 5.84
C TYR A 142 -23.90 -1.44 5.54
N LEU A 143 -23.95 -1.03 4.28
CA LEU A 143 -24.45 0.30 3.91
C LEU A 143 -25.94 0.46 4.26
N SER A 144 -26.77 -0.55 4.00
CA SER A 144 -28.18 -0.56 4.41
C SER A 144 -28.33 -0.41 5.92
N PHE A 145 -27.57 -1.20 6.70
CA PHE A 145 -27.56 -1.13 8.16
C PHE A 145 -27.22 0.27 8.66
N LEU A 146 -26.18 0.91 8.12
CA LEU A 146 -25.80 2.27 8.49
C LEU A 146 -26.88 3.30 8.13
N LEU A 147 -27.51 3.17 6.96
CA LEU A 147 -28.57 4.07 6.51
C LEU A 147 -29.87 3.90 7.29
N GLU A 148 -30.16 2.70 7.80
CA GLU A 148 -31.31 2.42 8.66
C GLU A 148 -31.12 3.04 10.05
N HIS A 149 -29.92 2.89 10.64
CA HIS A 149 -29.63 3.36 11.99
C HIS A 149 -29.26 4.84 12.06
N ARG A 150 -28.71 5.41 10.97
CA ARG A 150 -28.34 6.83 10.83
C ARG A 150 -27.48 7.34 12.00
N PRO A 151 -26.32 6.72 12.27
CA PRO A 151 -25.41 7.23 13.28
C PRO A 151 -25.00 8.68 12.95
N GLY A 152 -24.95 9.53 13.97
CA GLY A 152 -24.83 10.98 13.82
C GLY A 152 -23.78 11.60 14.73
N ALA A 153 -23.48 12.88 14.52
CA ALA A 153 -22.41 13.61 15.23
C ALA A 153 -22.67 13.81 16.74
N GLU A 154 -23.92 13.63 17.19
CA GLU A 154 -24.29 13.74 18.61
C GLU A 154 -23.99 12.47 19.42
N MET A 155 -23.62 11.38 18.74
CA MET A 155 -23.30 10.10 19.38
C MET A 155 -21.87 10.11 19.93
N SER A 156 -21.66 9.45 21.06
CA SER A 156 -20.32 9.27 21.61
C SER A 156 -19.48 8.34 20.73
N GLU A 157 -18.16 8.37 20.93
CA GLU A 157 -17.25 7.48 20.20
C GLU A 157 -17.56 6.00 20.50
N GLU A 158 -17.92 5.68 21.74
CA GLU A 158 -18.34 4.33 22.15
C GLU A 158 -19.66 3.89 21.50
N GLU A 159 -20.58 4.83 21.25
CA GLU A 159 -21.82 4.54 20.55
C GLU A 159 -21.56 4.33 19.05
N LEU A 160 -20.72 5.16 18.42
CA LEU A 160 -20.31 5.02 17.02
C LEU A 160 -19.54 3.72 16.76
N GLU A 161 -18.74 3.28 17.72
CA GLU A 161 -17.97 2.03 17.65
C GLU A 161 -18.88 0.81 17.45
N GLN A 162 -20.12 0.84 17.92
CA GLN A 162 -21.09 -0.24 17.70
C GLN A 162 -21.49 -0.38 16.23
N PHE A 163 -21.35 0.68 15.43
CA PHE A 163 -21.63 0.68 14.00
C PHE A 163 -20.39 0.42 13.15
N ALA A 164 -19.21 0.33 13.76
CA ALA A 164 -17.98 0.03 13.07
C ALA A 164 -18.01 -1.40 12.49
N PRO A 165 -17.32 -1.66 11.37
CA PRO A 165 -17.43 -2.94 10.65
C PRO A 165 -16.80 -4.12 11.39
N TRP A 166 -16.01 -3.87 12.44
CA TRP A 166 -15.44 -4.89 13.33
C TRP A 166 -16.28 -5.14 14.60
N SER A 167 -17.36 -4.39 14.82
CA SER A 167 -18.19 -4.54 16.01
C SER A 167 -18.95 -5.87 16.00
N GLU A 168 -19.26 -6.41 17.17
CA GLU A 168 -20.02 -7.66 17.27
C GLU A 168 -21.42 -7.55 16.62
N LEU A 169 -22.04 -6.37 16.73
CA LEU A 169 -23.35 -6.08 16.17
C LEU A 169 -23.34 -6.13 14.64
N THR A 170 -22.39 -5.45 14.00
CA THR A 170 -22.30 -5.42 12.53
C THR A 170 -21.86 -6.76 11.99
N GLN A 171 -20.96 -7.48 12.68
CA GLN A 171 -20.53 -8.82 12.32
C GLN A 171 -21.66 -9.84 12.35
N LYS A 172 -22.59 -9.75 13.31
CA LYS A 172 -23.78 -10.61 13.36
C LYS A 172 -24.82 -10.28 12.28
N THR A 173 -24.94 -9.01 11.92
CA THR A 173 -26.04 -8.51 11.09
C THR A 173 -25.68 -8.47 9.60
N CYS A 174 -24.42 -8.17 9.28
CA CYS A 174 -23.99 -7.80 7.93
C CYS A 174 -23.07 -8.84 7.25
N LYS A 175 -22.78 -9.98 7.90
CA LYS A 175 -22.11 -11.12 7.26
C LYS A 175 -22.98 -11.83 6.23
#